data_AF-A0A220IIK8-F1
#
_entry.id   AF-A0A220IIK8-F1
#
_cell.length_a   1.000
_cell.length_b   1.000
_cell.length_c   1.000
_cell.angle_alpha   90.00
_cell.angle_beta   90.00
_cell.angle_gamma   90.00
#
_symmetry.space_group_name_H-M   'P 1'
#
loop_
_entity.id
_entity.type
_entity.pdbx_description
1 polymer ?
#
loop_
_entity_poly.entity_id
_entity_poly.type
_entity_poly.pdbx_seq_one_letter_code
_entity_poly.pdbx_strand_id
1 'polypeptide(L)' 'NEESTGISRYSTQKNRHNTPGQLEFKKFCRYCRKHTTHHEIKK' A
#
# COMPACT_ATOMS: atom_id res chain seq x y z
N ASN A 1 -0.23 -2.99 -25.28
CA ASN A 1 -0.74 -1.96 -24.36
C ASN A 1 -0.13 -2.23 -23.00
N GLU A 2 1.16 -1.93 -22.87
CA GLU A 2 1.94 -2.23 -21.66
C GLU A 2 1.64 -1.15 -20.62
N GLU A 3 0.49 -1.29 -19.96
CA GLU A 3 0.15 -0.53 -18.76
C GLU A 3 1.17 -0.95 -17.68
N SER A 4 2.31 -0.26 -17.67
CA SER A 4 3.39 -0.24 -16.67
C SER A 4 3.26 -1.31 -15.59
N THR A 5 4.01 -2.40 -15.75
CA THR A 5 4.12 -3.59 -14.86
C THR A 5 4.74 -3.27 -13.48
N GLY A 6 4.32 -2.16 -12.86
CA GLY A 6 4.78 -1.72 -11.55
C GLY A 6 3.77 -1.98 -10.44
N ILE A 7 4.26 -2.26 -9.25
CA ILE A 7 3.45 -2.37 -8.03
C ILE A 7 3.50 -1.02 -7.31
N SER A 8 2.34 -0.44 -6.98
CA SER A 8 2.28 0.79 -6.18
C SER A 8 2.53 0.45 -4.71
N ARG A 9 3.68 0.89 -4.18
CA ARG A 9 4.07 0.69 -2.78
C ARG A 9 4.22 2.04 -2.08
N TYR A 10 3.76 2.11 -0.85
CA TYR A 10 3.87 3.27 0.03
C TYR A 10 4.71 2.92 1.25
N SER A 11 5.50 3.89 1.73
CA SER A 11 6.25 3.77 2.98
C SER A 11 5.55 4.63 4.03
N THR A 12 5.13 4.00 5.12
CA THR A 12 4.50 4.66 6.27
C THR A 12 5.17 4.20 7.55
N GLN A 13 5.20 5.08 8.55
CA GLN A 13 5.66 4.72 9.89
C GLN A 13 4.49 4.15 10.68
N LYS A 14 4.74 3.12 11.49
CA LYS A 14 3.77 2.59 12.44
C LYS A 14 4.37 2.41 13.81
N ASN A 15 3.59 2.71 14.83
CA ASN A 15 3.95 2.37 16.20
C ASN A 15 3.44 0.96 16.51
N ARG A 16 4.35 -0.01 16.60
CA ARG A 16 4.04 -1.43 16.85
C ARG A 16 3.46 -1.68 18.25
N HIS A 17 3.75 -0.82 19.22
CA HIS A 17 3.25 -0.94 20.59
C HIS A 17 1.76 -0.60 20.68
N ASN A 18 1.35 0.51 20.05
CA ASN A 18 -0.02 0.99 20.09
C ASN A 18 -0.91 0.31 19.04
N THR A 19 -0.33 -0.14 17.92
CA THR A 19 -1.07 -0.77 16.82
C THR A 19 -0.42 -2.10 16.45
N PRO A 20 -0.79 -3.19 17.16
CA PRO A 20 -0.23 -4.53 16.90
C PRO A 20 -0.77 -5.16 15.61
N GLY A 21 -1.91 -4.68 15.09
CA GLY A 21 -2.51 -5.19 13.85
C GLY A 21 -1.74 -4.84 12.58
N GLN A 22 -2.06 -5.54 11.49
CA GLN A 22 -1.61 -5.15 10.15
C GLN A 22 -2.35 -3.89 9.72
N LEU A 23 -1.63 -2.98 9.06
CA LEU A 23 -2.24 -1.77 8.53
C LEU A 23 -2.80 -2.01 7.13
N GLU A 24 -4.03 -1.54 6.91
CA GLU A 24 -4.72 -1.58 5.63
C GLU A 24 -5.19 -0.16 5.29
N PHE A 25 -4.77 0.36 4.13
CA PHE A 25 -5.15 1.70 3.69
C PHE A 25 -5.65 1.69 2.25
N LYS A 26 -6.75 2.40 1.99
CA LYS A 26 -7.15 2.74 0.63
C LYS A 26 -6.26 3.88 0.13
N LYS A 27 -5.36 3.58 -0.82
CA LYS A 27 -4.47 4.56 -1.47
C LYS A 27 -4.62 4.47 -2.99
N PHE A 28 -4.16 5.51 -3.67
CA PHE A 28 -4.30 5.62 -5.12
C PHE A 28 -3.23 4.81 -5.84
N CYS A 29 -3.61 3.79 -6.60
CA CYS A 29 -2.64 3.09 -7.44
C CYS A 29 -2.38 3.90 -8.72
N ARG A 30 -1.14 4.39 -8.89
CA ARG A 30 -0.71 5.12 -10.10
C ARG A 30 -0.88 4.31 -11.39
N TYR A 31 -0.73 3.00 -11.29
CA TYR A 31 -0.82 2.08 -12.43
C TYR A 31 -2.28 1.83 -12.82
N CYS A 32 -3.12 1.45 -11.84
CA CYS A 32 -4.52 1.16 -12.08
C CYS A 32 -5.43 2.40 -12.16
N ARG A 33 -4.90 3.60 -11.90
CA ARG A 33 -5.60 4.90 -11.85
C ARG A 33 -6.87 4.90 -10.98
N LYS A 34 -6.88 4.08 -9.93
CA LYS A 34 -8.00 3.93 -9.01
C LYS A 34 -7.51 3.73 -7.58
N HIS A 35 -8.37 4.00 -6.61
CA HIS A 35 -8.09 3.67 -5.21
C HIS A 35 -8.16 2.16 -5.00
N THR A 36 -7.09 1.59 -4.48
CA THR A 36 -6.96 0.18 -4.14
C THR A 36 -6.61 0.03 -2.67
N THR A 37 -6.91 -1.13 -2.08
CA THR A 37 -6.47 -1.45 -0.72
C THR A 37 -5.01 -1.86 -0.75
N HIS A 38 -4.17 -1.17 0.01
CA HIS A 38 -2.77 -1.51 0.23
C HIS A 38 -2.64 -2.10 1.63
N HIS A 39 -2.06 -3.30 1.70
CA HIS A 39 -1.75 -3.98 2.94
C HIS A 39 -0.30 -3.71 3.34
N GLU A 40 -0.03 -3.78 4.63
CA GLU A 40 1.33 -3.75 5.14
C GLU A 40 2.16 -4.91 4.59
N ILE A 41 3.33 -4.59 4.02
CA ILE A 41 4.32 -5.56 3.60
C ILE A 41 5.47 -5.49 4.62
N LYS A 42 5.78 -6.61 5.26
CA LYS A 42 7.00 -6.72 6.09
C LYS A 42 8.21 -6.59 5.17
N LYS A 43 9.13 -5.68 5.50
CA LYS A 43 10.45 -5.65 4.88
C LYS A 43 11.30 -6.78 5.43
#